data_AF-A0A370C9P8-F1
#
_entry.id   AF-A0A370C9P8-F1
#
_cell.length_a   1.000
_cell.length_b   1.000
_cell.length_c   1.000
_cell.angle_alpha   90.00
_cell.angle_beta   90.00
_cell.angle_gamma   90.00
#
_symmetry.space_group_name_H-M   'P 1'
#
loop_
_entity.id
_entity.type
_entity.pdbx_description
1 polymer ?
#
loop_
_entity_poly.entity_id
_entity_poly.type
_entity_poly.pdbx_seq_one_letter_code
_entity_poly.pdbx_strand_id
1 'polypeptide(L)'
;MSFSMPIRPTTRHASRLAQAKIRSGRLYSTESDLKTALKSVIPEKRELFKQVKARSDDVVGEVKVGNIIGGMRGLKSMLWEGSVLDPEEGIRFHGKTIKDCQRELPKGTTGTEMLPEAMFWLLLTGQVPTTSQVRAFSRELAEKSHLPDHILGLIKLFPKDMHPMTQLSVAVAALNTESTFAKAYERGLNKADYWEPTFDDSISLLAKIPRVAALVFRSNEIDQVGTQALDATQDWSHNFAELLGKGGAEHADFHDLLRLYLALHGDHEGGNVSAHATHLVGSALSDPFLSYSAGLLGLAGPLHGLAAQEVLRWILAMQEKIGTQVTDDSVRTYLWDTLKSGRVVPGYGHGVLRKPDPRFEALMDFAATRPDVQANPVFQLVKKNSEIAPEVLTQHGKTKNPHPNVDAASGVLFYHYGFQQPLYYTVTFGVSRALGPLVQLIWDRALGLPIERPKSINLKGLIGN
;
A
#
# COMPACT_ATOMS: atom_id res chain seq x y z
N MET A 1 31.24 -64.68 -68.81
CA MET A 1 32.43 -65.39 -68.30
C MET A 1 32.74 -64.87 -66.91
N SER A 2 32.95 -65.81 -66.00
CA SER A 2 33.13 -65.71 -64.55
C SER A 2 34.12 -64.63 -64.07
N PHE A 3 33.87 -64.00 -62.92
CA PHE A 3 34.47 -64.43 -61.64
C PHE A 3 33.95 -63.61 -60.46
N SER A 4 33.88 -64.28 -59.31
CA SER A 4 33.26 -63.91 -58.05
C SER A 4 34.26 -63.39 -57.01
N MET A 5 33.81 -62.38 -56.24
CA MET A 5 34.16 -62.02 -54.84
C MET A 5 35.61 -61.57 -54.50
N PRO A 6 35.86 -60.85 -53.37
CA PRO A 6 35.00 -60.65 -52.18
C PRO A 6 34.85 -59.21 -51.64
N ILE A 7 33.86 -59.09 -50.75
CA ILE A 7 33.39 -57.92 -50.00
C ILE A 7 34.18 -57.78 -48.69
N ARG A 8 34.62 -56.56 -48.34
CA ARG A 8 34.95 -56.13 -46.97
C ARG A 8 33.95 -55.04 -46.55
N PRO A 9 33.31 -55.10 -45.37
CA PRO A 9 32.44 -54.01 -44.92
C PRO A 9 33.26 -52.95 -44.17
N THR A 10 33.13 -51.69 -44.58
CA THR A 10 33.59 -50.52 -43.82
C THR A 10 32.45 -50.04 -42.93
N THR A 11 32.67 -50.11 -41.62
CA THR A 11 31.79 -49.54 -40.59
C THR A 11 31.93 -48.02 -40.58
N ARG A 12 30.91 -47.29 -41.05
CA ARG A 12 30.74 -45.85 -40.77
C ARG A 12 29.93 -45.69 -39.49
N HIS A 13 30.57 -45.23 -38.43
CA HIS A 13 29.89 -44.69 -37.25
C HIS A 13 29.24 -43.35 -37.59
N ALA A 14 27.91 -43.32 -37.67
CA ALA A 14 27.14 -42.09 -37.65
C ALA A 14 26.77 -41.79 -36.19
N SER A 15 27.36 -40.74 -35.62
CA SER A 15 26.95 -40.16 -34.33
C SER A 15 25.57 -39.51 -34.48
N ARG A 16 24.55 -40.12 -33.88
CA ARG A 16 23.24 -39.47 -33.69
C ARG A 16 23.33 -38.54 -32.48
N LEU A 17 23.37 -37.23 -32.73
CA LEU A 17 23.06 -36.22 -31.73
C LEU A 17 21.57 -36.36 -31.33
N ALA A 18 21.32 -36.86 -30.13
CA ALA A 18 19.99 -36.87 -29.54
C ALA A 18 19.62 -35.43 -29.15
N GLN A 19 18.66 -34.83 -29.86
CA GLN A 19 17.99 -33.62 -29.41
C GLN A 19 17.17 -33.96 -28.16
N ALA A 20 17.67 -33.54 -27.00
CA ALA A 20 16.90 -33.54 -25.76
C ALA A 20 15.77 -32.51 -25.89
N LYS A 21 14.54 -32.98 -26.10
CA LYS A 21 13.33 -32.16 -25.88
C LYS A 21 13.26 -31.82 -24.40
N ILE A 22 13.63 -30.60 -24.03
CA ILE A 22 13.32 -30.02 -22.73
C ILE A 22 11.79 -29.86 -22.69
N ARG A 23 11.11 -30.80 -22.04
CA ARG A 23 9.73 -30.60 -21.61
C ARG A 23 9.79 -29.60 -20.46
N SER A 24 9.33 -28.38 -20.69
CA SER A 24 9.03 -27.42 -19.61
C SER A 24 7.86 -28.00 -18.80
N GLY A 25 8.17 -28.79 -17.76
CA GLY A 25 7.18 -29.19 -16.77
C GLY A 25 6.72 -27.94 -16.03
N ARG A 26 5.44 -27.56 -16.19
CA ARG A 26 4.80 -26.66 -15.22
C ARG A 26 4.79 -27.41 -13.89
N LEU A 27 5.68 -27.03 -12.98
CA LEU A 27 5.59 -27.40 -11.57
C LEU A 27 4.34 -26.72 -11.02
N TYR A 28 3.21 -27.42 -10.99
CA TYR A 28 2.05 -26.98 -10.23
C TYR A 28 2.42 -27.13 -8.75
N SER A 29 2.43 -26.01 -8.03
CA SER A 29 2.42 -26.02 -6.58
C SER A 29 1.21 -26.84 -6.11
N THR A 30 1.40 -27.75 -5.16
CA THR A 30 0.31 -28.45 -4.48
C THR A 30 -0.34 -27.60 -3.38
N GLU A 31 0.21 -26.43 -3.09
CA GLU A 31 -0.30 -25.49 -2.09
C GLU A 31 -1.46 -24.65 -2.64
N SER A 32 -2.39 -24.27 -1.76
CA SER A 32 -3.57 -23.50 -2.13
C SER A 32 -3.21 -22.10 -2.63
N ASP A 33 -3.87 -21.66 -3.71
CA ASP A 33 -3.85 -20.27 -4.17
C ASP A 33 -4.59 -19.34 -3.18
N LEU A 34 -4.43 -18.03 -3.35
CA LEU A 34 -4.97 -17.04 -2.42
C LEU A 34 -6.50 -17.08 -2.33
N LYS A 35 -7.20 -17.28 -3.45
CA LYS A 35 -8.67 -17.38 -3.46
C LYS A 35 -9.14 -18.61 -2.69
N THR A 36 -8.45 -19.74 -2.85
CA THR A 36 -8.73 -20.99 -2.13
C THR A 36 -8.42 -20.86 -0.64
N ALA A 37 -7.32 -20.18 -0.28
CA ALA A 37 -6.99 -19.87 1.12
C ALA A 37 -8.04 -18.95 1.76
N LEU A 38 -8.56 -17.96 1.03
CA LEU A 38 -9.68 -17.13 1.51
C LEU A 38 -10.95 -17.96 1.69
N LYS A 39 -11.31 -18.82 0.72
CA LYS A 39 -12.49 -19.70 0.79
C LYS A 39 -12.50 -20.55 2.05
N SER A 40 -11.34 -21.03 2.51
CA SER A 40 -11.25 -21.89 3.69
C SER A 40 -11.51 -21.14 5.00
N VAL A 41 -11.22 -19.82 5.08
CA VAL A 41 -11.39 -19.02 6.30
C VAL A 41 -12.72 -18.25 6.38
N ILE A 42 -13.44 -18.09 5.25
CA ILE A 42 -14.76 -17.41 5.23
C ILE A 42 -15.79 -18.06 6.18
N PRO A 43 -15.98 -19.40 6.23
CA PRO A 43 -17.01 -20.00 7.08
C PRO A 43 -16.83 -19.70 8.57
N GLU A 44 -15.60 -19.80 9.07
CA GLU A 44 -15.27 -19.51 10.47
C GLU A 44 -15.54 -18.03 10.80
N LYS A 45 -15.12 -17.12 9.92
CA LYS A 45 -15.36 -15.68 10.12
C LYS A 45 -16.85 -15.34 10.08
N ARG A 46 -17.64 -15.98 9.20
CA ARG A 46 -19.10 -15.83 9.17
C ARG A 46 -19.75 -16.33 10.47
N GLU A 47 -19.23 -17.41 11.05
CA GLU A 47 -19.74 -17.92 12.32
C GLU A 47 -19.40 -16.95 13.48
N LEU A 48 -18.18 -16.42 13.53
CA LEU A 48 -17.81 -15.37 14.47
C LEU A 48 -18.71 -14.13 14.31
N PHE A 49 -18.99 -13.70 13.08
CA PHE A 49 -19.88 -12.57 12.82
C PHE A 49 -21.31 -12.82 13.31
N LYS A 50 -21.84 -14.05 13.19
CA LYS A 50 -23.15 -14.40 13.77
C LYS A 50 -23.14 -14.33 15.29
N GLN A 51 -22.07 -14.80 15.95
CA GLN A 51 -21.92 -14.72 17.41
C GLN A 51 -21.89 -13.26 17.89
N VAL A 52 -21.15 -12.40 17.18
CA VAL A 52 -21.13 -10.95 17.46
C VAL A 52 -22.52 -10.33 17.24
N LYS A 53 -23.20 -10.71 16.15
CA LYS A 53 -24.55 -10.23 15.85
C LYS A 53 -25.58 -10.64 16.91
N ALA A 54 -25.42 -11.79 17.55
CA ALA A 54 -26.27 -12.21 18.66
C ALA A 54 -26.14 -11.32 19.91
N ARG A 55 -25.10 -10.47 19.96
CA ARG A 55 -24.83 -9.48 21.01
C ARG A 55 -25.08 -8.05 20.55
N SER A 56 -25.96 -7.85 19.56
CA SER A 56 -26.20 -6.54 18.93
C SER A 56 -26.68 -5.44 19.88
N ASP A 57 -27.26 -5.83 21.02
CA ASP A 57 -27.79 -4.91 22.02
C ASP A 57 -26.76 -4.54 23.12
N ASP A 58 -25.55 -5.11 23.08
CA ASP A 58 -24.48 -4.78 24.02
C ASP A 58 -24.00 -3.32 23.82
N VAL A 59 -23.88 -2.57 24.91
CA VAL A 59 -23.35 -1.21 24.89
C VAL A 59 -21.83 -1.22 24.72
N VAL A 60 -21.32 -0.68 23.61
CA VAL A 60 -19.88 -0.61 23.29
C VAL A 60 -19.23 0.76 23.53
N GLY A 61 -20.03 1.78 23.88
CA GLY A 61 -19.57 3.13 24.16
C GLY A 61 -20.71 4.15 24.21
N GLU A 62 -20.38 5.38 24.60
CA GLU A 62 -21.31 6.52 24.62
C GLU A 62 -21.08 7.44 23.42
N VAL A 63 -22.16 8.03 22.90
CA VAL A 63 -22.09 9.12 21.91
C VAL A 63 -22.24 10.45 22.63
N LYS A 64 -21.24 11.33 22.49
CA LYS A 64 -21.21 12.68 23.07
C LYS A 64 -21.32 13.72 21.97
N VAL A 65 -21.80 14.93 22.31
CA VAL A 65 -21.82 16.10 21.41
C VAL A 65 -20.45 16.33 20.77
N GLY A 66 -19.37 16.16 21.55
CA GLY A 66 -17.98 16.26 21.08
C GLY A 66 -17.60 15.26 19.98
N ASN A 67 -18.20 14.06 19.95
CA ASN A 67 -17.98 13.12 18.85
C ASN A 67 -18.64 13.62 17.56
N ILE A 68 -19.86 14.17 17.66
CA ILE A 68 -20.63 14.65 16.50
C ILE A 68 -19.95 15.86 15.86
N ILE A 69 -19.61 16.89 16.64
CA ILE A 69 -18.96 18.11 16.12
C ILE A 69 -17.47 17.91 15.82
N GLY A 70 -16.86 16.87 16.39
CA GLY A 70 -15.43 16.60 16.30
C GLY A 70 -15.04 15.56 15.25
N GLY A 71 -15.95 15.20 14.34
CA GLY A 71 -15.68 14.24 13.27
C GLY A 71 -15.47 12.81 13.77
N MET A 72 -16.39 12.31 14.61
CA MET A 72 -16.38 10.96 15.20
C MET A 72 -15.14 10.62 16.04
N ARG A 73 -14.34 11.62 16.44
CA ARG A 73 -13.13 11.42 17.23
C ARG A 73 -13.41 10.61 18.50
N GLY A 74 -12.70 9.49 18.66
CA GLY A 74 -12.82 8.60 19.83
C GLY A 74 -14.05 7.70 19.82
N LEU A 75 -14.86 7.71 18.76
CA LEU A 75 -16.02 6.84 18.60
C LEU A 75 -15.60 5.55 17.88
N LYS A 76 -15.88 4.38 18.49
CA LYS A 76 -15.73 3.08 17.84
C LYS A 76 -17.01 2.78 17.06
N SER A 77 -17.03 3.09 15.76
CA SER A 77 -18.26 3.08 14.95
C SER A 77 -18.15 2.36 13.60
N MET A 78 -17.06 1.65 13.34
CA MET A 78 -16.92 0.84 12.12
C MET A 78 -16.13 -0.45 12.39
N LEU A 79 -16.36 -1.46 11.55
CA LEU A 79 -15.65 -2.72 11.60
C LEU A 79 -14.45 -2.69 10.64
N TRP A 80 -13.31 -3.21 11.09
CA TRP A 80 -12.12 -3.40 10.28
C TRP A 80 -11.36 -4.61 10.82
N GLU A 81 -11.09 -5.60 9.98
CA GLU A 81 -10.62 -6.92 10.44
C GLU A 81 -9.09 -7.07 10.39
N GLY A 82 -8.46 -6.58 9.30
CA GLY A 82 -7.07 -6.91 8.97
C GLY A 82 -6.03 -6.25 9.87
N SER A 83 -6.36 -5.11 10.46
CA SER A 83 -5.46 -4.38 11.35
C SER A 83 -6.19 -3.61 12.45
N VAL A 84 -5.52 -3.50 13.61
CA VAL A 84 -5.99 -2.74 14.78
C VAL A 84 -4.81 -1.97 15.37
N LEU A 85 -5.04 -0.72 15.73
CA LEU A 85 -4.08 0.20 16.30
C LEU A 85 -4.16 0.16 17.82
N ASP A 86 -3.10 -0.32 18.44
CA ASP A 86 -2.88 -0.14 19.86
C ASP A 86 -2.29 1.26 20.12
N PRO A 87 -2.87 2.09 21.00
CA PRO A 87 -2.33 3.42 21.30
C PRO A 87 -0.90 3.43 21.83
N GLU A 88 -0.46 2.34 22.47
CA GLU A 88 0.83 2.19 23.13
C GLU A 88 1.83 1.38 22.30
N GLU A 89 1.35 0.37 21.57
CA GLU A 89 2.21 -0.57 20.83
C GLU A 89 2.17 -0.39 19.31
N GLY A 90 1.30 0.49 18.81
CA GLY A 90 1.17 0.78 17.39
C GLY A 90 0.29 -0.20 16.62
N ILE A 91 0.41 -0.15 15.29
CA ILE A 91 -0.44 -0.93 14.40
C ILE A 91 -0.08 -2.42 14.49
N ARG A 92 -1.11 -3.27 14.51
CA ARG A 92 -0.98 -4.72 14.45
C ARG A 92 -1.75 -5.28 13.27
N PHE A 93 -1.16 -6.26 12.58
CA PHE A 93 -1.77 -6.96 11.44
C PHE A 93 -2.15 -8.37 11.90
N HIS A 94 -3.45 -8.63 12.09
CA HIS A 94 -3.94 -9.85 12.78
C HIS A 94 -3.19 -10.13 14.10
N GLY A 95 -2.99 -9.08 14.91
CA GLY A 95 -2.28 -9.15 16.18
C GLY A 95 -0.74 -9.11 16.11
N LYS A 96 -0.15 -9.28 14.93
CA LYS A 96 1.32 -9.26 14.72
C LYS A 96 1.84 -7.83 14.67
N THR A 97 2.94 -7.55 15.36
CA THR A 97 3.64 -6.27 15.26
C THR A 97 4.39 -6.16 13.93
N ILE A 98 4.88 -4.97 13.60
CA ILE A 98 5.76 -4.76 12.43
C ILE A 98 7.00 -5.65 12.50
N LYS A 99 7.62 -5.78 13.68
CA LYS A 99 8.81 -6.63 13.87
C LYS A 99 8.49 -8.11 13.70
N ASP A 100 7.31 -8.56 14.11
CA ASP A 100 6.85 -9.92 13.84
C ASP A 100 6.67 -10.15 12.33
N CYS A 101 6.04 -9.21 11.63
CA CYS A 101 5.88 -9.28 10.17
C CYS A 101 7.22 -9.25 9.44
N GLN A 102 8.17 -8.40 9.84
CA GLN A 102 9.53 -8.38 9.28
C GLN A 102 10.25 -9.71 9.47
N ARG A 103 10.04 -10.40 10.60
CA ARG A 103 10.65 -11.71 10.86
C ARG A 103 9.97 -12.84 10.08
N GLU A 104 8.64 -12.84 10.02
CA GLU A 104 7.85 -14.01 9.60
C GLU A 104 7.42 -13.98 8.13
N LEU A 105 7.17 -12.80 7.55
CA LEU A 105 6.68 -12.71 6.17
C LEU A 105 7.80 -13.03 5.15
N PRO A 106 7.49 -13.80 4.09
CA PRO A 106 8.44 -14.07 3.01
C PRO A 106 9.09 -12.82 2.40
N LYS A 107 10.34 -13.00 1.95
CA LYS A 107 11.19 -11.98 1.33
C LYS A 107 11.24 -12.14 -0.19
N GLY A 108 11.82 -11.15 -0.88
CA GLY A 108 12.12 -11.22 -2.31
C GLY A 108 13.06 -12.38 -2.66
N THR A 109 13.27 -12.62 -3.96
CA THR A 109 14.35 -13.52 -4.42
C THR A 109 15.73 -12.94 -4.10
N THR A 110 15.79 -11.62 -3.97
CA THR A 110 16.88 -10.81 -3.45
C THR A 110 16.37 -9.95 -2.29
N GLY A 111 17.30 -9.43 -1.48
CA GLY A 111 16.97 -8.47 -0.42
C GLY A 111 16.41 -9.09 0.86
N THR A 112 16.21 -8.26 1.88
CA THR A 112 15.89 -8.69 3.25
C THR A 112 14.56 -8.17 3.78
N GLU A 113 13.86 -7.32 3.04
CA GLU A 113 12.61 -6.70 3.49
C GLU A 113 11.37 -7.54 3.15
N MET A 114 10.37 -7.52 4.05
CA MET A 114 9.11 -8.26 3.88
C MET A 114 8.38 -7.84 2.61
N LEU A 115 7.79 -8.81 1.90
CA LEU A 115 7.06 -8.53 0.66
C LEU A 115 5.64 -7.98 0.95
N PRO A 116 5.19 -6.93 0.24
CA PRO A 116 3.83 -6.40 0.38
C PRO A 116 2.75 -7.39 -0.08
N GLU A 117 3.02 -8.26 -1.06
CA GLU A 117 2.09 -9.33 -1.43
C GLU A 117 1.94 -10.38 -0.33
N ALA A 118 2.97 -10.61 0.50
CA ALA A 118 2.87 -11.44 1.69
C ALA A 118 2.06 -10.76 2.80
N MET A 119 2.22 -9.43 2.94
CA MET A 119 1.37 -8.63 3.82
C MET A 119 -0.10 -8.68 3.39
N PHE A 120 -0.39 -8.58 2.10
CA PHE A 120 -1.76 -8.73 1.57
C PHE A 120 -2.35 -10.10 1.92
N TRP A 121 -1.57 -11.17 1.77
CA TRP A 121 -2.00 -12.51 2.14
C TRP A 121 -2.33 -12.61 3.63
N LEU A 122 -1.46 -12.08 4.49
CA LEU A 122 -1.70 -12.03 5.93
C LEU A 122 -2.97 -11.25 6.25
N LEU A 123 -3.13 -10.04 5.70
CA LEU A 123 -4.31 -9.21 5.90
C LEU A 123 -5.59 -9.93 5.47
N LEU A 124 -5.57 -10.61 4.32
CA LEU A 124 -6.75 -11.27 3.77
C LEU A 124 -7.13 -12.55 4.53
N THR A 125 -6.15 -13.35 4.93
CA THR A 125 -6.39 -14.71 5.45
C THR A 125 -6.16 -14.86 6.95
N GLY A 126 -5.47 -13.92 7.59
CA GLY A 126 -4.98 -14.06 8.97
C GLY A 126 -3.78 -15.00 9.11
N GLN A 127 -3.25 -15.53 8.00
CA GLN A 127 -2.22 -16.57 7.97
C GLN A 127 -0.96 -16.05 7.29
N VAL A 128 0.22 -16.43 7.80
CA VAL A 128 1.49 -16.14 7.15
C VAL A 128 1.65 -17.09 5.96
N PRO A 129 1.79 -16.58 4.72
CA PRO A 129 1.96 -17.44 3.56
C PRO A 129 3.34 -18.10 3.53
N THR A 130 3.43 -19.23 2.84
CA THR A 130 4.71 -19.82 2.47
C THR A 130 5.39 -19.00 1.37
N THR A 131 6.70 -19.18 1.19
CA THR A 131 7.43 -18.56 0.08
C THR A 131 6.87 -18.99 -1.28
N SER A 132 6.48 -20.25 -1.45
CA SER A 132 5.87 -20.80 -2.68
C SER A 132 4.53 -20.13 -3.01
N GLN A 133 3.66 -19.97 -2.01
CA GLN A 133 2.40 -19.22 -2.14
C GLN A 133 2.64 -17.78 -2.58
N VAL A 134 3.59 -17.08 -1.94
CA VAL A 134 3.92 -15.70 -2.30
C VAL A 134 4.47 -15.61 -3.72
N ARG A 135 5.36 -16.52 -4.14
CA ARG A 135 5.89 -16.51 -5.53
C ARG A 135 4.81 -16.78 -6.58
N ALA A 136 3.85 -17.66 -6.30
CA ALA A 136 2.71 -17.88 -7.18
C ALA A 136 1.84 -16.61 -7.29
N PHE A 137 1.60 -15.94 -6.16
CA PHE A 137 0.84 -14.70 -6.15
C PHE A 137 1.56 -13.52 -6.83
N SER A 138 2.87 -13.36 -6.63
CA SER A 138 3.68 -12.35 -7.35
C SER A 138 3.57 -12.53 -8.87
N ARG A 139 3.61 -13.77 -9.36
CA ARG A 139 3.43 -14.10 -10.78
C ARG A 139 2.03 -13.71 -11.27
N GLU A 140 0.98 -14.04 -10.52
CA GLU A 140 -0.39 -13.66 -10.86
C GLU A 140 -0.55 -12.14 -10.99
N LEU A 141 0.05 -11.37 -10.08
CA LEU A 141 0.05 -9.91 -10.14
C LEU A 141 0.77 -9.39 -11.39
N ALA A 142 1.92 -9.98 -11.76
CA ALA A 142 2.63 -9.60 -12.98
C ALA A 142 1.78 -9.87 -14.25
N GLU A 143 1.14 -11.04 -14.32
CA GLU A 143 0.31 -11.47 -15.45
C GLU A 143 -0.96 -10.61 -15.62
N LYS A 144 -1.53 -10.09 -14.52
CA LYS A 144 -2.73 -9.25 -14.54
C LYS A 144 -2.46 -7.74 -14.71
N SER A 145 -1.20 -7.33 -14.87
CA SER A 145 -0.77 -5.91 -14.82
C SER A 145 -1.04 -5.07 -16.08
N HIS A 146 -1.49 -5.69 -17.17
CA HIS A 146 -1.74 -5.00 -18.43
C HIS A 146 -2.91 -4.00 -18.31
N LEU A 147 -2.80 -2.85 -18.97
CA LEU A 147 -3.83 -1.81 -18.98
C LEU A 147 -4.54 -1.77 -20.35
N PRO A 148 -5.87 -1.60 -20.41
CA PRO A 148 -6.57 -1.34 -21.67
C PRO A 148 -6.08 -0.05 -22.35
N ASP A 149 -6.08 -0.02 -23.69
CA ASP A 149 -5.61 1.14 -24.48
C ASP A 149 -6.33 2.45 -24.14
N HIS A 150 -7.62 2.38 -23.79
CA HIS A 150 -8.39 3.56 -23.42
C HIS A 150 -7.88 4.23 -22.14
N ILE A 151 -7.25 3.48 -21.23
CA ILE A 151 -6.61 4.03 -20.02
C ILE A 151 -5.32 4.76 -20.41
N LEU A 152 -4.53 4.21 -21.32
CA LEU A 152 -3.34 4.89 -21.85
C LEU A 152 -3.73 6.18 -22.59
N GLY A 153 -4.78 6.10 -23.41
CA GLY A 153 -5.38 7.25 -24.09
C GLY A 153 -5.85 8.33 -23.12
N LEU A 154 -6.52 7.95 -22.03
CA LEU A 154 -6.97 8.87 -20.98
C LEU A 154 -5.78 9.60 -20.31
N ILE A 155 -4.75 8.86 -19.90
CA ILE A 155 -3.60 9.45 -19.20
C ILE A 155 -2.84 10.45 -20.10
N LYS A 156 -2.77 10.19 -21.42
CA LYS A 156 -2.19 11.13 -22.40
C LYS A 156 -2.93 12.47 -22.47
N LEU A 157 -4.20 12.52 -22.07
CA LEU A 157 -5.01 13.75 -22.08
C LEU A 157 -4.86 14.58 -20.81
N PHE A 158 -4.16 14.08 -19.78
CA PHE A 158 -3.96 14.85 -18.56
C PHE A 158 -3.05 16.07 -18.83
N PRO A 159 -3.47 17.28 -18.42
CA PRO A 159 -2.62 18.46 -18.54
C PRO A 159 -1.45 18.35 -17.54
N LYS A 160 -0.31 18.95 -17.90
CA LYS A 160 0.95 18.81 -17.14
C LYS A 160 0.88 19.34 -15.70
N ASP A 161 -0.03 20.26 -15.44
CA ASP A 161 -0.26 20.90 -14.14
C ASP A 161 -1.31 20.16 -13.29
N MET A 162 -1.92 19.08 -13.81
CA MET A 162 -2.81 18.23 -13.01
C MET A 162 -2.02 17.52 -11.91
N HIS A 163 -2.47 17.66 -10.66
CA HIS A 163 -1.81 17.04 -9.52
C HIS A 163 -1.68 15.51 -9.68
N PRO A 164 -0.54 14.88 -9.36
CA PRO A 164 -0.32 13.43 -9.55
C PRO A 164 -1.40 12.54 -8.91
N MET A 165 -1.87 12.88 -7.70
CA MET A 165 -2.97 12.15 -7.06
C MET A 165 -4.31 12.26 -7.80
N THR A 166 -4.58 13.39 -8.47
CA THR A 166 -5.78 13.53 -9.31
C THR A 166 -5.69 12.61 -10.51
N GLN A 167 -4.53 12.57 -11.18
CA GLN A 167 -4.27 11.68 -12.31
C GLN A 167 -4.46 10.20 -11.91
N LEU A 168 -3.88 9.79 -10.79
CA LEU A 168 -4.02 8.43 -10.25
C LEU A 168 -5.49 8.08 -9.94
N SER A 169 -6.20 8.98 -9.24
CA SER A 169 -7.60 8.75 -8.84
C SER A 169 -8.51 8.59 -10.05
N VAL A 170 -8.34 9.45 -11.08
CA VAL A 170 -9.13 9.42 -12.32
C VAL A 170 -8.85 8.14 -13.12
N ALA A 171 -7.57 7.77 -13.28
CA ALA A 171 -7.21 6.56 -14.00
C ALA A 171 -7.71 5.28 -13.30
N VAL A 172 -7.67 5.24 -11.96
CA VAL A 172 -8.23 4.11 -11.18
C VAL A 172 -9.76 4.05 -11.33
N ALA A 173 -10.48 5.18 -11.32
CA ALA A 173 -11.92 5.16 -11.59
C ALA A 173 -12.22 4.67 -13.01
N ALA A 174 -11.45 5.08 -14.01
CA ALA A 174 -11.64 4.67 -15.39
C ALA A 174 -11.44 3.15 -15.61
N LEU A 175 -10.62 2.49 -14.78
CA LEU A 175 -10.46 1.03 -14.80
C LEU A 175 -11.73 0.25 -14.41
N ASN A 176 -12.77 0.91 -13.88
CA ASN A 176 -14.08 0.31 -13.65
C ASN A 176 -14.68 -0.34 -14.91
N THR A 177 -14.31 0.11 -16.12
CA THR A 177 -14.68 -0.54 -17.40
C THR A 177 -14.36 -2.03 -17.42
N GLU A 178 -13.36 -2.45 -16.65
CA GLU A 178 -12.89 -3.83 -16.51
C GLU A 178 -13.54 -4.57 -15.33
N SER A 179 -14.41 -3.92 -14.54
CA SER A 179 -15.01 -4.50 -13.33
C SER A 179 -15.89 -5.71 -13.63
N THR A 180 -15.51 -6.83 -13.02
CA THR A 180 -16.27 -8.08 -13.01
C THR A 180 -17.44 -7.98 -12.05
N PHE A 181 -17.26 -7.32 -10.89
CA PHE A 181 -18.34 -7.11 -9.91
C PHE A 181 -19.49 -6.32 -10.51
N ALA A 182 -19.22 -5.17 -11.13
CA ALA A 182 -20.25 -4.32 -11.73
C ALA A 182 -21.06 -5.09 -12.78
N LYS A 183 -20.38 -5.78 -13.70
CA LYS A 183 -21.01 -6.60 -14.77
C LYS A 183 -21.76 -7.80 -14.21
N ALA A 184 -21.29 -8.42 -13.13
CA ALA A 184 -21.98 -9.55 -12.50
C ALA A 184 -23.22 -9.10 -11.72
N TYR A 185 -23.12 -7.98 -10.99
CA TYR A 185 -24.23 -7.40 -10.24
C TYR A 185 -25.38 -7.00 -11.16
N GLU A 186 -25.09 -6.33 -12.29
CA GLU A 186 -26.09 -5.96 -13.30
C GLU A 186 -26.85 -7.16 -13.86
N ARG A 187 -26.18 -8.31 -14.00
CA ARG A 187 -26.79 -9.56 -14.48
C ARG A 187 -27.57 -10.35 -13.41
N GLY A 188 -27.63 -9.86 -12.17
CA GLY A 188 -28.34 -10.51 -11.08
C GLY A 188 -27.48 -11.50 -10.29
N LEU A 189 -26.49 -11.00 -9.56
CA LEU A 189 -25.64 -11.81 -8.69
C LEU A 189 -26.28 -12.07 -7.32
N ASN A 190 -26.13 -13.29 -6.77
CA ASN A 190 -26.57 -13.60 -5.41
C ASN A 190 -25.67 -12.90 -4.39
N LYS A 191 -26.26 -12.31 -3.34
CA LYS A 191 -25.54 -11.65 -2.26
C LYS A 191 -24.45 -12.52 -1.61
N ALA A 192 -24.68 -13.84 -1.49
CA ALA A 192 -23.72 -14.77 -0.93
C ALA A 192 -22.40 -14.86 -1.73
N ASP A 193 -22.47 -14.54 -3.02
CA ASP A 193 -21.39 -14.68 -4.00
C ASP A 193 -20.73 -13.34 -4.34
N TYR A 194 -21.15 -12.23 -3.73
CA TYR A 194 -20.58 -10.88 -3.99
C TYR A 194 -19.06 -10.80 -3.79
N TRP A 195 -18.53 -11.60 -2.87
CA TRP A 195 -17.12 -11.54 -2.52
C TRP A 195 -16.20 -12.07 -3.62
N GLU A 196 -16.63 -13.03 -4.45
CA GLU A 196 -15.78 -13.62 -5.49
C GLU A 196 -15.40 -12.62 -6.59
N PRO A 197 -16.34 -11.92 -7.26
CA PRO A 197 -15.96 -10.92 -8.24
C PRO A 197 -15.37 -9.65 -7.61
N THR A 198 -15.66 -9.37 -6.34
CA THR A 198 -14.96 -8.32 -5.58
C THR A 198 -13.48 -8.68 -5.38
N PHE A 199 -13.18 -9.95 -5.05
CA PHE A 199 -11.82 -10.45 -4.99
C PHE A 199 -11.12 -10.29 -6.34
N ASP A 200 -11.76 -10.71 -7.43
CA ASP A 200 -11.16 -10.65 -8.78
C ASP A 200 -10.82 -9.21 -9.19
N ASP A 201 -11.72 -8.27 -8.93
CA ASP A 201 -11.50 -6.84 -9.18
C ASP A 201 -10.40 -6.26 -8.28
N SER A 202 -10.36 -6.64 -7.00
CA SER A 202 -9.30 -6.22 -6.06
C SER A 202 -7.91 -6.70 -6.50
N ILE A 203 -7.77 -7.96 -6.92
CA ILE A 203 -6.48 -8.48 -7.44
C ILE A 203 -6.13 -7.80 -8.77
N SER A 204 -7.11 -7.59 -9.65
CA SER A 204 -6.91 -6.87 -10.92
C SER A 204 -6.41 -5.43 -10.69
N LEU A 205 -7.00 -4.71 -9.72
CA LEU A 205 -6.57 -3.37 -9.36
C LEU A 205 -5.16 -3.37 -8.75
N LEU A 206 -4.84 -4.27 -7.82
CA LEU A 206 -3.50 -4.39 -7.24
C LEU A 206 -2.42 -4.66 -8.30
N ALA A 207 -2.73 -5.49 -9.29
CA ALA A 207 -1.83 -5.79 -10.40
C ALA A 207 -1.57 -4.56 -11.30
N LYS A 208 -2.60 -3.72 -11.50
CA LYS A 208 -2.58 -2.59 -12.45
C LYS A 208 -2.08 -1.29 -11.83
N ILE A 209 -2.33 -1.06 -10.54
CA ILE A 209 -2.07 0.24 -9.90
C ILE A 209 -0.58 0.67 -9.92
N PRO A 210 0.45 -0.21 -9.83
CA PRO A 210 1.84 0.23 -9.99
C PRO A 210 2.13 0.77 -11.38
N ARG A 211 1.54 0.19 -12.43
CA ARG A 211 1.70 0.66 -13.81
C ARG A 211 1.01 2.00 -14.01
N VAL A 212 -0.22 2.16 -13.49
CA VAL A 212 -0.90 3.47 -13.51
C VAL A 212 -0.08 4.52 -12.78
N ALA A 213 0.44 4.20 -11.59
CA ALA A 213 1.32 5.08 -10.85
C ALA A 213 2.57 5.45 -11.65
N ALA A 214 3.27 4.47 -12.23
CA ALA A 214 4.46 4.73 -13.04
C ALA A 214 4.18 5.60 -14.28
N LEU A 215 3.01 5.46 -14.90
CA LEU A 215 2.57 6.33 -15.99
C LEU A 215 2.38 7.79 -15.54
N VAL A 216 1.91 8.01 -14.31
CA VAL A 216 1.84 9.35 -13.70
C VAL A 216 3.25 9.90 -13.49
N PHE A 217 4.19 9.10 -12.97
CA PHE A 217 5.59 9.51 -12.79
C PHE A 217 6.32 9.78 -14.12
N ARG A 218 6.00 9.01 -15.17
CA ARG A 218 6.70 9.01 -16.47
C ARG A 218 5.76 9.39 -17.61
N SER A 219 5.10 10.53 -17.47
CA SER A 219 4.06 11.01 -18.41
C SER A 219 4.53 11.20 -19.85
N ASN A 220 5.85 11.29 -20.09
CA ASN A 220 6.44 11.41 -21.44
C ASN A 220 6.69 10.04 -22.10
N GLU A 221 6.53 8.93 -21.37
CA GLU A 221 6.89 7.57 -21.80
C GLU A 221 5.69 6.62 -21.72
N ILE A 222 4.47 7.16 -21.89
CA ILE A 222 3.22 6.43 -21.67
C ILE A 222 3.12 5.16 -22.52
N ASP A 223 3.54 5.21 -23.78
CA ASP A 223 3.46 4.04 -24.66
C ASP A 223 4.42 2.93 -24.21
N GLN A 224 5.67 3.27 -23.89
CA GLN A 224 6.66 2.29 -23.43
C GLN A 224 6.28 1.71 -22.06
N VAL A 225 6.01 2.56 -21.06
CA VAL A 225 5.70 2.14 -19.70
C VAL A 225 4.32 1.45 -19.64
N GLY A 226 3.39 1.85 -20.50
CA GLY A 226 2.04 1.28 -20.58
C GLY A 226 2.02 -0.16 -21.09
N THR A 227 2.95 -0.54 -21.97
CA THR A 227 2.95 -1.84 -22.64
C THR A 227 4.14 -2.74 -22.31
N GLN A 228 5.18 -2.25 -21.60
CA GLN A 228 6.33 -3.09 -21.26
C GLN A 228 5.91 -4.32 -20.45
N ALA A 229 6.44 -5.48 -20.80
CA ALA A 229 6.23 -6.71 -20.02
C ALA A 229 6.88 -6.56 -18.64
N LEU A 230 6.24 -7.13 -17.62
CA LEU A 230 6.83 -7.27 -16.29
C LEU A 230 7.59 -8.59 -16.19
N ASP A 231 8.61 -8.64 -15.34
CA ASP A 231 9.29 -9.90 -15.04
C ASP A 231 8.39 -10.77 -14.14
N ALA A 232 7.82 -11.82 -14.71
CA ALA A 232 6.95 -12.78 -14.04
C ALA A 232 7.67 -13.66 -12.99
N THR A 233 8.99 -13.49 -12.83
CA THR A 233 9.80 -14.15 -11.79
C THR A 233 10.12 -13.24 -10.61
N GLN A 234 9.82 -11.94 -10.70
CA GLN A 234 10.08 -10.95 -9.67
C GLN A 234 8.83 -10.59 -8.85
N ASP A 235 9.07 -10.02 -7.67
CA ASP A 235 8.01 -9.56 -6.77
C ASP A 235 7.35 -8.25 -7.23
N TRP A 236 6.21 -7.91 -6.61
CA TRP A 236 5.39 -6.75 -6.97
C TRP A 236 6.15 -5.42 -6.85
N SER A 237 6.98 -5.30 -5.80
CA SER A 237 7.77 -4.08 -5.55
C SER A 237 8.90 -3.93 -6.55
N HIS A 238 9.60 -5.01 -6.87
CA HIS A 238 10.64 -5.01 -7.90
C HIS A 238 10.09 -4.57 -9.27
N ASN A 239 8.97 -5.14 -9.69
CA ASN A 239 8.30 -4.75 -10.93
C ASN A 239 7.82 -3.28 -10.91
N PHE A 240 7.37 -2.78 -9.75
CA PHE A 240 7.05 -1.36 -9.63
C PHE A 240 8.29 -0.47 -9.76
N ALA A 241 9.40 -0.85 -9.12
CA ALA A 241 10.67 -0.14 -9.26
C ALA A 241 11.16 -0.12 -10.71
N GLU A 242 11.03 -1.23 -11.44
CA GLU A 242 11.37 -1.31 -12.86
C GLU A 242 10.52 -0.35 -13.71
N LEU A 243 9.20 -0.32 -13.49
CA LEU A 243 8.30 0.64 -14.15
C LEU A 243 8.70 2.10 -13.86
N LEU A 244 9.17 2.39 -12.64
CA LEU A 244 9.69 3.69 -12.22
C LEU A 244 11.08 4.02 -12.79
N GLY A 245 11.68 3.15 -13.60
CA GLY A 245 13.03 3.33 -14.15
C GLY A 245 14.15 3.03 -13.15
N LYS A 246 13.84 2.24 -12.12
CA LYS A 246 14.76 1.78 -11.06
C LYS A 246 14.83 0.24 -11.03
N GLY A 247 14.87 -0.40 -12.20
CA GLY A 247 15.07 -1.85 -12.33
C GLY A 247 16.54 -2.26 -12.10
N GLY A 248 16.84 -3.56 -12.23
CA GLY A 248 18.23 -4.04 -12.22
C GLY A 248 18.87 -4.15 -10.82
N ALA A 249 19.99 -4.86 -10.75
CA ALA A 249 20.68 -5.18 -9.50
C ALA A 249 21.35 -3.96 -8.84
N GLU A 250 21.69 -2.94 -9.63
CA GLU A 250 22.22 -1.66 -9.18
C GLU A 250 21.24 -0.84 -8.32
N HIS A 251 19.96 -1.22 -8.36
CA HIS A 251 18.89 -0.59 -7.58
C HIS A 251 18.29 -1.51 -6.52
N ALA A 252 18.98 -2.63 -6.19
CA ALA A 252 18.51 -3.61 -5.21
C ALA A 252 18.16 -2.99 -3.85
N ASP A 253 18.90 -1.98 -3.41
CA ASP A 253 18.66 -1.32 -2.13
C ASP A 253 17.37 -0.46 -2.14
N PHE A 254 17.07 0.17 -3.29
CA PHE A 254 15.78 0.82 -3.50
C PHE A 254 14.63 -0.18 -3.58
N HIS A 255 14.85 -1.39 -4.13
CA HIS A 255 13.83 -2.44 -4.14
C HIS A 255 13.46 -2.85 -2.71
N ASP A 256 14.44 -2.99 -1.81
CA ASP A 256 14.18 -3.28 -0.40
C ASP A 256 13.48 -2.12 0.31
N LEU A 257 13.88 -0.87 0.07
CA LEU A 257 13.11 0.29 0.57
C LEU A 257 11.65 0.21 0.13
N LEU A 258 11.42 -0.04 -1.17
CA LEU A 258 10.09 -0.04 -1.74
C LEU A 258 9.23 -1.19 -1.17
N ARG A 259 9.81 -2.38 -0.98
CA ARG A 259 9.15 -3.51 -0.31
C ARG A 259 8.70 -3.15 1.11
N LEU A 260 9.63 -2.63 1.92
CA LEU A 260 9.34 -2.21 3.29
C LEU A 260 8.28 -1.11 3.31
N TYR A 261 8.46 -0.07 2.50
CA TYR A 261 7.54 1.06 2.40
C TYR A 261 6.12 0.60 2.04
N LEU A 262 5.98 -0.21 0.99
CA LEU A 262 4.67 -0.69 0.52
C LEU A 262 4.01 -1.61 1.54
N ALA A 263 4.77 -2.41 2.29
CA ALA A 263 4.21 -3.26 3.34
C ALA A 263 3.78 -2.44 4.58
N LEU A 264 4.55 -1.43 5.01
CA LEU A 264 4.24 -0.60 6.19
C LEU A 264 3.03 0.31 6.01
N HIS A 265 2.78 0.80 4.80
CA HIS A 265 1.70 1.75 4.53
C HIS A 265 0.41 1.06 4.06
N GLY A 266 0.45 -0.28 3.94
CA GLY A 266 -0.59 -1.10 3.32
C GLY A 266 -1.94 -1.01 4.02
N ASP A 267 -1.93 -0.97 5.35
CA ASP A 267 -3.14 -0.81 6.16
C ASP A 267 -2.87 -0.08 7.48
N HIS A 268 -3.87 0.61 8.01
CA HIS A 268 -3.79 1.32 9.30
C HIS A 268 -5.20 1.57 9.87
N GLU A 269 -5.90 0.49 10.17
CA GLU A 269 -7.32 0.44 10.54
C GLU A 269 -8.27 1.06 9.49
N GLY A 270 -9.57 1.06 9.80
CA GLY A 270 -10.61 1.62 8.93
C GLY A 270 -10.87 3.11 9.08
N GLY A 271 -10.50 3.72 10.22
CA GLY A 271 -10.93 5.09 10.56
C GLY A 271 -10.17 6.20 9.83
N ASN A 272 -9.09 5.89 9.11
CA ASN A 272 -8.39 6.87 8.29
C ASN A 272 -9.20 7.16 7.00
N VAL A 273 -9.11 8.39 6.49
CA VAL A 273 -10.03 8.90 5.45
C VAL A 273 -10.04 8.04 4.17
N SER A 274 -8.89 7.50 3.75
CA SER A 274 -8.82 6.70 2.53
C SER A 274 -9.42 5.30 2.70
N ALA A 275 -9.17 4.65 3.84
CA ALA A 275 -9.81 3.38 4.19
C ALA A 275 -11.32 3.54 4.35
N HIS A 276 -11.76 4.55 5.11
CA HIS A 276 -13.17 4.84 5.34
C HIS A 276 -13.91 5.20 4.05
N ALA A 277 -13.35 6.07 3.20
CA ALA A 277 -13.98 6.42 1.92
C ALA A 277 -14.14 5.20 1.00
N THR A 278 -13.14 4.31 0.98
CA THR A 278 -13.19 3.05 0.22
C THR A 278 -14.32 2.16 0.75
N HIS A 279 -14.40 1.96 2.07
CA HIS A 279 -15.48 1.19 2.71
C HIS A 279 -16.85 1.80 2.46
N LEU A 280 -17.00 3.12 2.67
CA LEU A 280 -18.25 3.86 2.55
C LEU A 280 -18.83 3.72 1.14
N VAL A 281 -18.02 3.97 0.09
CA VAL A 281 -18.46 3.84 -1.30
C VAL A 281 -18.75 2.38 -1.64
N GLY A 282 -17.91 1.44 -1.20
CA GLY A 282 -18.14 0.01 -1.39
C GLY A 282 -19.38 -0.52 -0.65
N SER A 283 -19.81 0.12 0.44
CA SER A 283 -21.02 -0.24 1.19
C SER A 283 -22.30 0.00 0.39
N ALA A 284 -22.25 0.91 -0.59
CA ALA A 284 -23.31 1.14 -1.58
C ALA A 284 -23.25 0.16 -2.77
N LEU A 285 -22.39 -0.86 -2.70
CA LEU A 285 -22.13 -1.85 -3.75
C LEU A 285 -21.49 -1.26 -5.02
N SER A 286 -20.75 -0.16 -4.88
CA SER A 286 -19.76 0.18 -5.90
C SER A 286 -18.62 -0.86 -5.89
N ASP A 287 -18.11 -1.19 -7.07
CA ASP A 287 -16.99 -2.12 -7.24
C ASP A 287 -15.67 -1.56 -6.65
N PRO A 288 -14.64 -2.41 -6.53
CA PRO A 288 -13.35 -2.00 -5.97
C PRO A 288 -12.65 -0.83 -6.67
N PHE A 289 -12.81 -0.65 -7.98
CA PHE A 289 -12.14 0.44 -8.70
C PHE A 289 -12.70 1.81 -8.30
N LEU A 290 -14.03 1.94 -8.32
CA LEU A 290 -14.70 3.18 -7.91
C LEU A 290 -14.50 3.46 -6.42
N SER A 291 -14.62 2.43 -5.59
CA SER A 291 -14.43 2.54 -4.14
C SER A 291 -13.01 3.00 -3.81
N TYR A 292 -12.01 2.39 -4.42
CA TYR A 292 -10.62 2.77 -4.15
C TYR A 292 -10.24 4.12 -4.77
N SER A 293 -10.83 4.51 -5.90
CA SER A 293 -10.68 5.87 -6.43
C SER A 293 -11.18 6.93 -5.42
N ALA A 294 -12.32 6.71 -4.76
CA ALA A 294 -12.77 7.57 -3.67
C ALA A 294 -11.79 7.56 -2.48
N GLY A 295 -11.21 6.41 -2.16
CA GLY A 295 -10.11 6.28 -1.21
C GLY A 295 -8.90 7.17 -1.56
N LEU A 296 -8.49 7.18 -2.83
CA LEU A 296 -7.38 8.00 -3.33
C LEU A 296 -7.69 9.50 -3.29
N LEU A 297 -8.93 9.91 -3.58
CA LEU A 297 -9.38 11.29 -3.43
C LEU A 297 -9.29 11.75 -1.96
N GLY A 298 -9.67 10.88 -1.02
CA GLY A 298 -9.46 11.12 0.41
C GLY A 298 -7.98 11.17 0.80
N LEU A 299 -7.15 10.30 0.20
CA LEU A 299 -5.70 10.27 0.42
C LEU A 299 -4.99 11.53 -0.11
N ALA A 300 -5.54 12.18 -1.14
CA ALA A 300 -5.02 13.44 -1.68
C ALA A 300 -5.25 14.66 -0.77
N GLY A 301 -5.97 14.49 0.35
CA GLY A 301 -6.21 15.56 1.31
C GLY A 301 -4.93 16.01 2.06
N PRO A 302 -4.71 17.32 2.27
CA PRO A 302 -3.57 17.85 3.03
C PRO A 302 -3.40 17.29 4.44
N LEU A 303 -4.51 16.91 5.08
CA LEU A 303 -4.53 16.35 6.45
C LEU A 303 -4.42 14.82 6.48
N HIS A 304 -4.19 14.18 5.34
CA HIS A 304 -4.03 12.73 5.22
C HIS A 304 -2.74 12.40 4.43
N GLY A 305 -2.83 11.95 3.19
CA GLY A 305 -1.69 11.38 2.45
C GLY A 305 -0.68 12.40 1.90
N LEU A 306 -0.97 13.70 1.90
CA LEU A 306 0.02 14.73 1.52
C LEU A 306 1.04 15.02 2.65
N ALA A 307 0.89 14.44 3.84
CA ALA A 307 1.82 14.67 4.95
C ALA A 307 3.27 14.34 4.59
N ALA A 308 3.54 13.22 3.90
CA ALA A 308 4.90 12.83 3.48
C ALA A 308 5.55 13.86 2.53
N GLN A 309 4.76 14.44 1.62
CA GLN A 309 5.21 15.53 0.75
C GLN A 309 5.54 16.78 1.57
N GLU A 310 4.63 17.18 2.47
CA GLU A 310 4.80 18.38 3.28
C GLU A 310 5.99 18.27 4.24
N VAL A 311 6.25 17.08 4.80
CA VAL A 311 7.46 16.80 5.58
C VAL A 311 8.70 17.13 4.79
N LEU A 312 8.88 16.55 3.60
CA LEU A 312 10.12 16.76 2.87
C LEU A 312 10.26 18.22 2.41
N ARG A 313 9.18 18.85 1.94
CA ARG A 313 9.20 20.28 1.58
C ARG A 313 9.60 21.16 2.76
N TRP A 314 9.07 20.87 3.94
CA TRP A 314 9.38 21.60 5.18
C TRP A 314 10.83 21.37 5.63
N ILE A 315 11.33 20.13 5.54
CA ILE A 315 12.73 19.80 5.84
C ILE A 315 13.69 20.50 4.87
N LEU A 316 13.41 20.51 3.58
CA LEU A 316 14.24 21.20 2.58
C LEU A 316 14.24 22.72 2.79
N ALA A 317 13.09 23.32 3.09
CA ALA A 317 13.00 24.74 3.44
C ALA A 317 13.72 25.08 4.76
N MET A 318 13.70 24.15 5.72
CA MET A 318 14.48 24.27 6.96
C MET A 318 15.98 24.22 6.67
N GLN A 319 16.42 23.27 5.83
CA GLN A 319 17.81 23.15 5.40
C GLN A 319 18.29 24.42 4.68
N GLU A 320 17.48 24.96 3.77
CA GLU A 320 17.79 26.20 3.04
C GLU A 320 17.93 27.40 3.98
N LYS A 321 17.03 27.54 4.97
CA LYS A 321 17.06 28.65 5.93
C LYS A 321 18.19 28.53 6.96
N ILE A 322 18.49 27.32 7.44
CA ILE A 322 19.52 27.09 8.47
C ILE A 322 20.92 27.01 7.87
N GLY A 323 21.05 26.53 6.62
CA GLY A 323 22.33 26.26 5.98
C GLY A 323 22.99 24.96 6.46
N THR A 324 24.28 24.82 6.18
CA THR A 324 25.03 23.57 6.40
C THR A 324 25.50 23.36 7.84
N GLN A 325 25.57 24.43 8.65
CA GLN A 325 25.92 24.35 10.07
C GLN A 325 24.67 24.17 10.93
N VAL A 326 24.08 22.97 10.88
CA VAL A 326 22.87 22.64 11.65
C VAL A 326 23.24 22.45 13.13
N THR A 327 22.77 23.36 13.98
CA THR A 327 22.84 23.24 15.45
C THR A 327 21.47 22.88 16.01
N ASP A 328 21.42 22.37 17.24
CA ASP A 328 20.12 22.06 17.86
C ASP A 328 19.27 23.32 18.04
N ASP A 329 19.90 24.46 18.34
CA ASP A 329 19.21 25.75 18.53
C ASP A 329 18.64 26.32 17.23
N SER A 330 19.31 26.11 16.09
CA SER A 330 18.76 26.55 14.80
C SER A 330 17.52 25.74 14.42
N VAL A 331 17.52 24.42 14.68
CA VAL A 331 16.34 23.56 14.50
C VAL A 331 15.22 23.95 15.47
N ARG A 332 15.51 24.16 16.76
CA ARG A 332 14.52 24.65 17.76
C ARG A 332 13.90 25.98 17.32
N THR A 333 14.71 26.91 16.83
CA THR A 333 14.24 28.21 16.35
C THR A 333 13.28 28.05 15.18
N TYR A 334 13.62 27.21 14.19
CA TYR A 334 12.77 26.97 13.03
C TYR A 334 11.44 26.27 13.40
N LEU A 335 11.46 25.33 14.35
CA LEU A 335 10.27 24.70 14.91
C LEU A 335 9.35 25.72 15.58
N TRP A 336 9.90 26.58 16.46
CA TRP A 336 9.13 27.64 17.11
C TRP A 336 8.60 28.69 16.13
N ASP A 337 9.37 29.08 15.11
CA ASP A 337 8.90 29.97 14.04
C ASP A 337 7.69 29.36 13.32
N THR A 338 7.74 28.05 13.02
CA THR A 338 6.62 27.33 12.41
C THR A 338 5.38 27.38 13.31
N LEU A 339 5.52 27.03 14.59
CA LEU A 339 4.40 27.01 15.54
C LEU A 339 3.82 28.42 15.81
N LYS A 340 4.68 29.44 15.97
CA LYS A 340 4.26 30.83 16.17
C LYS A 340 3.55 31.43 14.95
N SER A 341 3.85 30.92 13.75
CA SER A 341 3.12 31.29 12.52
C SER A 341 1.74 30.63 12.39
N GLY A 342 1.29 29.85 13.38
CA GLY A 342 0.01 29.13 13.33
C GLY A 342 0.02 27.88 12.45
N ARG A 343 1.19 27.47 11.94
CA ARG A 343 1.38 26.25 11.16
C ARG A 343 1.68 25.06 12.06
N VAL A 344 1.47 23.86 11.54
CA VAL A 344 1.83 22.59 12.19
C VAL A 344 3.24 22.16 11.77
N VAL A 345 3.90 21.34 12.59
CA VAL A 345 5.14 20.65 12.22
C VAL A 345 4.76 19.36 11.49
N PRO A 346 4.96 19.24 10.16
CA PRO A 346 4.52 18.06 9.41
C PRO A 346 5.22 16.79 9.90
N GLY A 347 4.51 15.66 9.89
CA GLY A 347 5.05 14.35 10.33
C GLY A 347 5.08 14.16 11.86
N TYR A 348 4.63 15.15 12.63
CA TYR A 348 4.53 15.06 14.10
C TYR A 348 3.11 15.26 14.56
N GLY A 349 2.73 14.52 15.60
CA GLY A 349 1.37 14.49 16.07
C GLY A 349 0.59 13.32 15.49
N HIS A 350 -0.08 12.58 16.37
CA HIS A 350 -0.96 11.49 15.99
C HIS A 350 -2.21 11.51 16.89
N GLY A 351 -3.40 11.37 16.28
CA GLY A 351 -4.66 11.43 17.03
C GLY A 351 -4.85 10.28 18.03
N VAL A 352 -4.31 9.10 17.68
CA VAL A 352 -4.50 7.85 18.44
C VAL A 352 -3.26 7.41 19.24
N LEU A 353 -2.10 7.23 18.60
CA LEU A 353 -0.84 6.85 19.26
C LEU A 353 -0.43 7.78 20.41
N ARG A 354 0.34 7.25 21.35
CA ARG A 354 0.96 7.97 22.48
C ARG A 354 2.48 7.83 22.55
N LYS A 355 3.06 6.92 21.76
CA LYS A 355 4.51 6.72 21.59
C LYS A 355 4.92 7.00 20.13
N PRO A 356 6.22 7.02 19.80
CA PRO A 356 6.68 7.00 18.41
C PRO A 356 6.02 5.88 17.61
N ASP A 357 5.69 6.19 16.36
CA ASP A 357 5.08 5.22 15.45
C ASP A 357 6.10 4.13 15.09
N PRO A 358 5.81 2.83 15.30
CA PRO A 358 6.76 1.77 14.99
C PRO A 358 7.06 1.66 13.48
N ARG A 359 6.23 2.24 12.61
CA ARG A 359 6.53 2.37 11.18
C ARG A 359 7.62 3.42 10.91
N PHE A 360 7.63 4.51 11.69
CA PHE A 360 8.73 5.49 11.66
C PHE A 360 10.03 4.81 12.10
N GLU A 361 9.99 4.06 13.21
CA GLU A 361 11.16 3.32 13.71
C GLU A 361 11.69 2.34 12.66
N ALA A 362 10.82 1.56 12.00
CA ALA A 362 11.24 0.62 10.95
C ALA A 362 11.96 1.31 9.77
N LEU A 363 11.52 2.51 9.36
CA LEU A 363 12.20 3.28 8.32
C LEU A 363 13.53 3.89 8.81
N MET A 364 13.62 4.26 10.08
CA MET A 364 14.87 4.71 10.69
C MET A 364 15.87 3.57 10.84
N ASP A 365 15.42 2.37 11.21
CA ASP A 365 16.23 1.15 11.28
C ASP A 365 16.76 0.74 9.89
N PHE A 366 15.93 0.88 8.86
CA PHE A 366 16.37 0.72 7.46
C PHE A 366 17.53 1.65 7.12
N ALA A 367 17.44 2.94 7.48
CA ALA A 367 18.52 3.89 7.26
C ALA A 367 19.76 3.61 8.13
N ALA A 368 19.57 3.10 9.35
CA ALA A 368 20.65 2.84 10.31
C ALA A 368 21.65 1.77 9.85
N THR A 369 21.31 0.94 8.86
CA THR A 369 22.21 -0.05 8.28
C THR A 369 22.90 0.41 6.98
N ARG A 370 22.63 1.64 6.53
CA ARG A 370 23.09 2.20 5.24
C ARG A 370 23.93 3.47 5.43
N PRO A 371 25.27 3.38 5.38
CA PRO A 371 26.16 4.51 5.66
C PRO A 371 25.96 5.71 4.72
N ASP A 372 25.63 5.47 3.45
CA ASP A 372 25.34 6.50 2.46
C ASP A 372 24.03 7.24 2.74
N VAL A 373 22.99 6.53 3.19
CA VAL A 373 21.75 7.15 3.69
C VAL A 373 22.03 7.99 4.93
N GLN A 374 22.82 7.48 5.89
CA GLN A 374 23.21 8.22 7.10
C GLN A 374 24.07 9.45 6.82
N ALA A 375 24.88 9.41 5.76
CA ALA A 375 25.68 10.53 5.31
C ALA A 375 24.84 11.59 4.56
N ASN A 376 23.60 11.29 4.15
CA ASN A 376 22.75 12.24 3.45
C ASN A 376 22.36 13.41 4.39
N PRO A 377 22.69 14.68 4.05
CA PRO A 377 22.43 15.81 4.92
C PRO A 377 20.94 16.04 5.24
N VAL A 378 20.05 15.69 4.30
CA VAL A 378 18.59 15.78 4.50
C VAL A 378 18.14 14.73 5.53
N PHE A 379 18.69 13.51 5.47
CA PHE A 379 18.39 12.47 6.45
C PHE A 379 18.91 12.84 7.84
N GLN A 380 20.13 13.38 7.93
CA GLN A 380 20.67 13.88 9.20
C GLN A 380 19.79 14.96 9.82
N LEU A 381 19.22 15.84 9.00
CA LEU A 381 18.28 16.87 9.46
C LEU A 381 16.96 16.27 9.94
N VAL A 382 16.43 15.25 9.25
CA VAL A 382 15.25 14.49 9.70
C VAL A 382 15.52 13.82 11.06
N LYS A 383 16.64 13.12 11.20
CA LYS A 383 17.05 12.47 12.46
C LYS A 383 17.17 13.47 13.59
N LYS A 384 17.90 14.57 13.38
CA LYS A 384 18.05 15.64 14.38
C LYS A 384 16.73 16.29 14.74
N ASN A 385 15.86 16.55 13.76
CA ASN A 385 14.52 17.06 14.01
C ASN A 385 13.69 16.10 14.87
N SER A 386 13.83 14.78 14.69
CA SER A 386 13.13 13.77 15.51
C SER A 386 13.58 13.70 16.96
N GLU A 387 14.81 14.12 17.24
CA GLU A 387 15.36 14.21 18.60
C GLU A 387 14.88 15.50 19.32
N ILE A 388 14.57 16.57 18.57
CA ILE A 388 14.27 17.91 19.10
C ILE A 388 12.78 18.24 19.12
N ALA A 389 12.06 17.93 18.03
CA ALA A 389 10.67 18.33 17.85
C ALA A 389 9.72 17.83 18.95
N PRO A 390 9.87 16.62 19.52
CA PRO A 390 8.97 16.17 20.58
C PRO A 390 9.02 17.05 21.83
N GLU A 391 10.21 17.52 22.21
CA GLU A 391 10.37 18.43 23.36
C GLU A 391 9.69 19.79 23.08
N VAL A 392 9.95 20.37 21.90
CA VAL A 392 9.35 21.66 21.49
C VAL A 392 7.82 21.58 21.44
N LEU A 393 7.28 20.49 20.87
CA LEU A 393 5.84 20.27 20.78
C LEU A 393 5.19 20.07 22.15
N THR A 394 5.89 19.43 23.07
CA THR A 394 5.47 19.28 24.48
C THR A 394 5.41 20.65 25.16
N GLN A 395 6.45 21.47 25.02
CA GLN A 395 6.49 22.83 25.56
C GLN A 395 5.40 23.74 24.96
N HIS A 396 5.06 23.58 23.69
CA HIS A 396 3.98 24.31 23.03
C HIS A 396 2.58 23.93 23.56
N GLY A 397 2.39 22.72 24.10
CA GLY A 397 1.21 22.34 24.88
C GLY A 397 -0.11 22.13 24.10
N LYS A 398 -0.12 22.24 22.77
CA LYS A 398 -1.34 22.02 21.96
C LYS A 398 -1.55 20.58 21.50
N THR A 399 -0.48 19.82 21.27
CA THR A 399 -0.60 18.43 20.81
C THR A 399 -0.74 17.48 21.98
N LYS A 400 -1.53 16.41 21.79
CA LYS A 400 -1.67 15.32 22.78
C LYS A 400 -0.58 14.25 22.64
N ASN A 401 0.03 14.16 21.47
CA ASN A 401 1.16 13.27 21.19
C ASN A 401 2.20 14.08 20.41
N PRO A 402 3.42 14.30 20.95
CA PRO A 402 4.45 15.08 20.29
C PRO A 402 5.39 14.25 19.39
N HIS A 403 5.18 12.94 19.28
CA HIS A 403 6.08 12.02 18.59
C HIS A 403 5.91 11.99 17.06
N PRO A 404 6.95 11.58 16.31
CA PRO A 404 6.86 11.43 14.87
C PRO A 404 5.98 10.25 14.45
N ASN A 405 5.39 10.38 13.27
CA ASN A 405 4.72 9.30 12.55
C ASN A 405 5.53 8.88 11.31
N VAL A 406 5.10 7.83 10.61
CA VAL A 406 5.80 7.28 9.43
C VAL A 406 6.14 8.32 8.34
N ASP A 407 5.30 9.35 8.16
CA ASP A 407 5.48 10.36 7.13
C ASP A 407 6.72 11.23 7.39
N ALA A 408 7.19 11.30 8.65
CA ALA A 408 8.38 12.05 9.03
C ALA A 408 9.67 11.47 8.41
N ALA A 409 9.71 10.18 8.07
CA ALA A 409 10.90 9.49 7.57
C ALA A 409 10.79 9.04 6.10
N SER A 410 9.59 8.78 5.58
CA SER A 410 9.44 8.16 4.26
C SER A 410 9.97 9.01 3.12
N GLY A 411 9.64 10.31 3.09
CA GLY A 411 10.02 11.20 1.99
C GLY A 411 11.53 11.34 1.78
N VAL A 412 12.32 11.37 2.87
CA VAL A 412 13.77 11.54 2.77
C VAL A 412 14.48 10.30 2.21
N LEU A 413 13.92 9.10 2.44
CA LEU A 413 14.44 7.87 1.84
C LEU A 413 14.20 7.85 0.33
N PHE A 414 12.98 8.19 -0.13
CA PHE A 414 12.71 8.35 -1.56
C PHE A 414 13.60 9.43 -2.20
N TYR A 415 13.80 10.56 -1.53
CA TYR A 415 14.70 11.63 -1.98
C TYR A 415 16.14 11.13 -2.15
N HIS A 416 16.65 10.33 -1.22
CA HIS A 416 17.98 9.73 -1.28
C HIS A 416 18.16 8.86 -2.54
N TYR A 417 17.18 8.00 -2.87
CA TYR A 417 17.24 7.14 -4.08
C TYR A 417 16.86 7.84 -5.39
N GLY A 418 16.73 9.17 -5.38
CA GLY A 418 16.58 10.00 -6.58
C GLY A 418 15.15 10.41 -6.93
N PHE A 419 14.17 10.13 -6.07
CA PHE A 419 12.80 10.63 -6.25
C PHE A 419 12.69 12.00 -5.59
N GLN A 420 13.10 13.05 -6.30
CA GLN A 420 13.23 14.41 -5.75
C GLN A 420 12.06 15.35 -6.06
N GLN A 421 10.93 14.80 -6.53
CA GLN A 421 9.70 15.57 -6.78
C GLN A 421 8.64 15.22 -5.71
N PRO A 422 8.51 16.01 -4.63
CA PRO A 422 7.67 15.66 -3.49
C PRO A 422 6.19 15.45 -3.83
N LEU A 423 5.70 16.12 -4.89
CA LEU A 423 4.32 16.02 -5.38
C LEU A 423 3.87 14.59 -5.72
N TYR A 424 4.81 13.68 -5.93
CA TYR A 424 4.54 12.31 -6.31
C TYR A 424 4.58 11.32 -5.15
N TYR A 425 5.00 11.71 -3.94
CA TYR A 425 5.15 10.75 -2.83
C TYR A 425 3.82 10.12 -2.39
N THR A 426 2.73 10.88 -2.48
CA THR A 426 1.41 10.33 -2.17
C THR A 426 0.94 9.31 -3.20
N VAL A 427 1.51 9.30 -4.42
CA VAL A 427 1.20 8.28 -5.44
C VAL A 427 1.73 6.91 -5.00
N THR A 428 2.95 6.83 -4.46
CA THR A 428 3.47 5.55 -3.91
C THR A 428 2.71 5.13 -2.66
N PHE A 429 2.26 6.08 -1.84
CA PHE A 429 1.33 5.80 -0.74
C PHE A 429 0.01 5.23 -1.29
N GLY A 430 -0.55 5.81 -2.35
CA GLY A 430 -1.74 5.31 -3.02
C GLY A 430 -1.59 3.90 -3.61
N VAL A 431 -0.38 3.49 -4.01
CA VAL A 431 -0.10 2.11 -4.41
C VAL A 431 -0.12 1.19 -3.19
N SER A 432 0.62 1.54 -2.13
CA SER A 432 0.65 0.75 -0.90
C SER A 432 -0.72 0.59 -0.25
N ARG A 433 -1.44 1.70 -0.06
CA ARG A 433 -2.73 1.76 0.62
C ARG A 433 -3.83 1.02 -0.14
N ALA A 434 -3.57 0.43 -1.31
CA ALA A 434 -4.52 -0.45 -1.97
C ALA A 434 -4.64 -1.78 -1.23
N LEU A 435 -3.60 -2.21 -0.51
CA LEU A 435 -3.55 -3.53 0.13
C LEU A 435 -4.68 -3.70 1.17
N GLY A 436 -4.72 -2.88 2.21
CA GLY A 436 -5.67 -3.00 3.33
C GLY A 436 -7.14 -2.77 2.98
N PRO A 437 -7.51 -1.60 2.41
CA PRO A 437 -8.88 -1.31 2.00
C PRO A 437 -9.47 -2.31 1.01
N LEU A 438 -8.68 -2.83 0.06
CA LEU A 438 -9.19 -3.87 -0.85
C LEU A 438 -9.40 -5.21 -0.13
N VAL A 439 -8.55 -5.57 0.84
CA VAL A 439 -8.81 -6.70 1.74
C VAL A 439 -10.14 -6.50 2.47
N GLN A 440 -10.34 -5.33 3.07
CA GLN A 440 -11.56 -5.07 3.82
C GLN A 440 -12.80 -5.10 2.90
N LEU A 441 -12.74 -4.55 1.69
CA LEU A 441 -13.87 -4.63 0.74
C LEU A 441 -14.26 -6.07 0.43
N ILE A 442 -13.28 -6.98 0.27
CA ILE A 442 -13.56 -8.41 0.07
C ILE A 442 -14.30 -8.97 1.29
N TRP A 443 -13.83 -8.69 2.50
CA TRP A 443 -14.47 -9.12 3.74
C TRP A 443 -15.86 -8.49 3.96
N ASP A 444 -16.05 -7.23 3.60
CA ASP A 444 -17.33 -6.54 3.70
C ASP A 444 -18.40 -7.25 2.87
N ARG A 445 -18.03 -7.71 1.67
CA ARG A 445 -18.91 -8.50 0.80
C ARG A 445 -19.06 -9.94 1.29
N ALA A 446 -17.99 -10.56 1.78
CA ALA A 446 -18.03 -11.93 2.30
C ALA A 446 -18.93 -12.04 3.54
N LEU A 447 -18.93 -11.03 4.41
CA LEU A 447 -19.78 -10.93 5.60
C LEU A 447 -21.14 -10.30 5.32
N GLY A 448 -21.32 -9.72 4.13
CA GLY A 448 -22.58 -9.11 3.71
C GLY A 448 -22.96 -7.87 4.51
N LEU A 449 -21.96 -7.07 4.91
CA LEU A 449 -22.13 -5.83 5.66
C LEU A 449 -23.07 -4.87 4.93
N PRO A 450 -23.92 -4.12 5.66
CA PRO A 450 -24.91 -3.24 5.07
C PRO A 450 -24.27 -1.95 4.53
N ILE A 451 -25.08 -1.15 3.83
CA ILE A 451 -24.73 0.24 3.51
C ILE A 451 -24.46 1.04 4.80
N GLU A 452 -23.38 1.82 4.80
CA GLU A 452 -23.08 2.75 5.88
C GLU A 452 -23.99 3.99 5.76
N ARG A 453 -24.78 4.27 6.81
CA ARG A 453 -25.78 5.34 6.80
C ARG A 453 -25.98 6.00 8.17
N PRO A 454 -25.01 6.79 8.68
CA PRO A 454 -25.14 7.47 9.96
C PRO A 454 -26.27 8.50 9.94
N LYS A 455 -26.83 8.82 11.11
CA LYS A 455 -27.81 9.88 11.28
C LYS A 455 -27.12 11.21 11.58
N SER A 456 -27.44 12.24 10.82
CA SER A 456 -26.97 13.61 11.09
C SER A 456 -27.93 14.37 12.02
N ILE A 457 -27.40 15.39 12.69
CA ILE A 457 -28.15 16.34 13.53
C ILE A 457 -27.54 17.74 13.35
N ASN A 458 -28.37 18.78 13.40
CA ASN A 458 -27.90 20.17 13.33
C ASN A 458 -27.62 20.74 14.74
N LEU A 459 -26.95 21.89 14.82
CA LEU A 459 -26.60 22.51 16.11
C LEU A 459 -27.82 22.79 17.00
N LYS A 460 -28.95 23.22 16.41
CA LYS A 460 -30.20 23.44 17.17
C LYS A 460 -30.72 22.15 17.80
N GLY A 461 -30.68 21.03 17.07
CA GLY A 461 -31.09 19.72 17.58
C GLY A 461 -30.21 19.22 18.73
N LEU A 462 -28.94 19.64 18.81
CA LEU A 462 -28.04 19.28 19.91
C LEU A 462 -28.28 20.08 21.20
N ILE A 463 -28.78 21.32 21.08
CA ILE A 463 -29.07 22.18 22.24
C ILE A 463 -30.41 21.81 22.90
N GLY A 464 -31.32 21.18 22.14
CA GLY A 464 -32.66 20.85 22.60
C GLY A 464 -33.56 22.09 22.57
N ASN A 465 -34.52 22.07 21.66
CA ASN A 465 -35.74 22.88 21.79
C ASN A 465 -36.89 21.96 22.16
#